data_AF-A0AAV4EZF9-F1
#
_entry.id   AF-A0AAV4EZF9-F1
#
_cell.length_a   1.000
_cell.length_b   1.000
_cell.length_c   1.000
_cell.angle_alpha   90.00
_cell.angle_beta   90.00
_cell.angle_gamma   90.00
#
_symmetry.space_group_name_H-M   'P 1'
#
loop_
_entity.id
_entity.type
_entity.pdbx_description
1 polymer ?
#
loop_
_entity_poly.entity_id
_entity_poly.type
_entity_poly.pdbx_seq_one_letter_code
_entity_poly.pdbx_strand_id
1 'polypeptide(L)'
;MGLAISLVATCKEKVWYHSNCNTRGRGCYNTNLTDYGGCCIWYDEPKLMSDVEEHLDVTIDRIQPDMKVPINEFDGKVTYGDKRKAGGSIYKGHVDFLAPTVFELAQLEKKAQTTFIDLKFKRKFADISMQ
;
A
#
# COMPACT_ATOMS: atom_id res chain seq x y z
N MET A 1 -4.65 3.30 0.61
CA MET A 1 -4.34 4.34 1.61
C MET A 1 -3.34 3.75 2.59
N GLY A 2 -2.24 4.44 2.86
CA GLY A 2 -1.26 4.05 3.89
C GLY A 2 -1.57 4.76 5.22
N LEU A 3 -1.09 4.21 6.33
CA LEU A 3 -1.08 4.86 7.64
C LEU A 3 0.38 5.17 7.96
N ALA A 4 0.65 6.43 8.33
CA ALA A 4 1.93 6.84 8.87
C ALA A 4 1.75 7.04 10.38
N ILE A 5 2.64 6.43 11.17
CA ILE A 5 2.68 6.61 12.63
C ILE A 5 4.04 7.20 12.97
N SER A 6 4.05 8.31 13.69
CA SER A 6 5.24 8.92 14.24
C SER A 6 5.35 8.57 15.72
N LEU A 7 6.50 8.05 16.13
CA LEU A 7 6.84 7.89 17.55
C LEU A 7 7.66 9.11 17.95
N VAL A 8 7.18 9.87 18.92
CA VAL A 8 7.77 11.16 19.33
C VAL A 8 7.96 11.14 20.84
N ALA A 9 9.19 11.33 21.28
CA ALA A 9 9.58 11.45 22.68
C ALA A 9 9.04 12.75 23.29
N THR A 10 8.69 12.68 24.58
CA THR A 10 8.20 13.86 25.32
C THR A 10 9.33 14.78 25.81
N CYS A 11 10.58 14.33 25.71
CA CYS A 11 11.75 15.05 26.17
C CYS A 11 12.87 14.99 25.11
N LYS A 12 13.87 15.86 25.27
CA LYS A 12 15.03 15.85 24.38
C LYS A 12 15.83 14.57 24.58
N GLU A 13 16.19 13.94 23.48
CA GLU A 13 17.00 12.73 23.50
C GLU A 13 18.43 13.03 23.09
N LYS A 14 19.39 12.40 23.77
CA LYS A 14 20.80 12.51 23.40
C LYS A 14 21.08 11.47 22.32
N VAL A 15 21.25 11.93 21.10
CA VAL A 15 21.48 11.05 19.94
C VAL A 15 22.90 11.18 19.44
N TRP A 16 23.43 10.09 18.88
CA TRP A 16 24.75 10.08 18.30
C TRP A 16 24.66 10.39 16.81
N TYR A 17 24.96 11.63 16.45
CA TYR A 17 24.72 12.15 15.10
C TYR A 17 26.00 12.23 14.25
N HIS A 18 27.18 12.10 14.87
CA HIS A 18 28.48 12.10 14.19
C HIS A 18 28.71 13.26 13.21
N SER A 19 28.10 14.42 13.47
CA SER A 19 28.24 15.63 12.63
C SER A 19 29.65 16.20 12.64
N ASN A 20 30.37 16.10 13.76
CA ASN A 20 31.70 16.68 13.94
C ASN A 20 32.85 15.68 13.69
N CYS A 21 32.52 14.51 13.13
CA CYS A 21 33.45 13.40 12.96
C CYS A 21 33.79 13.23 11.46
N ASN A 22 35.04 13.45 11.04
CA ASN A 22 35.48 13.27 9.63
C ASN A 22 35.23 11.84 9.09
N THR A 23 35.25 10.84 9.96
CA THR A 23 35.02 9.43 9.61
C THR A 23 33.54 9.03 9.63
N ARG A 24 32.62 9.97 9.87
CA ARG A 24 31.16 9.73 10.00
C ARG A 24 30.82 8.59 10.96
N GLY A 25 31.53 8.54 12.09
CA GLY A 25 31.28 7.57 13.16
C GLY A 25 32.09 6.28 13.08
N ARG A 26 32.85 6.02 12.00
CA ARG A 26 33.72 4.84 11.94
C ARG A 26 34.80 4.93 13.03
N GLY A 27 34.70 4.05 14.03
CA GLY A 27 35.61 3.97 15.17
C GLY A 27 35.48 5.12 16.19
N CYS A 28 34.38 5.89 16.15
CA CYS A 28 34.14 6.96 17.11
C CYS A 28 33.48 6.42 18.37
N TYR A 29 33.99 6.79 19.54
CA TYR A 29 33.40 6.48 20.86
C TYR A 29 33.15 7.74 21.70
N ASN A 30 33.33 8.92 21.12
CA ASN A 30 33.14 10.18 21.81
C ASN A 30 31.66 10.53 21.90
N THR A 31 31.09 10.30 23.09
CA THR A 31 29.67 10.57 23.40
C THR A 31 29.45 11.96 24.00
N ASN A 32 30.45 12.83 24.03
CA ASN A 32 30.24 14.22 24.45
C ASN A 32 29.35 14.96 23.45
N LEU A 33 28.73 16.05 23.90
CA LEU A 33 27.96 16.92 23.01
C LEU A 33 28.89 17.63 22.02
N THR A 34 28.36 17.96 20.84
CA THR A 34 29.07 18.74 19.82
C THR A 34 29.60 20.07 20.34
N ASP A 35 28.89 20.69 21.28
CA ASP A 35 29.28 21.95 21.94
C ASP A 35 30.61 21.82 22.71
N TYR A 36 30.96 20.60 23.12
CA TYR A 36 32.22 20.26 23.80
C TYR A 36 33.15 19.42 22.91
N GLY A 37 33.00 19.51 21.59
CA GLY A 37 33.84 18.78 20.63
C GLY A 37 33.57 17.27 20.55
N GLY A 38 32.43 16.80 21.07
CA GLY A 38 31.97 15.42 20.90
C GLY A 38 31.15 15.20 19.63
N CYS A 39 30.53 14.01 19.52
CA CYS A 39 29.74 13.62 18.34
C CYS A 39 28.24 13.38 18.65
N CYS A 40 27.76 13.71 19.86
CA CYS A 40 26.34 13.68 20.22
C CYS A 40 25.66 15.04 20.10
N ILE A 41 24.35 15.05 19.84
CA ILE A 41 23.49 16.24 19.87
C ILE A 41 22.27 15.98 20.75
N TRP A 42 21.62 17.04 21.19
CA TRP A 42 20.26 16.96 21.73
C TRP A 42 19.27 17.03 20.58
N TYR A 43 18.50 15.96 20.40
CA TYR A 43 17.42 15.86 19.43
C TYR A 43 16.11 16.28 20.10
N ASP A 44 15.47 17.32 19.55
CA ASP A 44 14.27 17.93 20.11
C ASP A 44 13.06 17.51 19.27
N GLU A 45 12.59 16.28 19.50
CA GLU A 45 11.47 15.69 18.77
C GLU A 45 10.16 16.49 18.92
N PRO A 46 9.80 17.03 20.10
CA PRO A 46 8.62 17.88 20.23
C PRO A 46 8.66 19.10 19.30
N LYS A 47 9.84 19.72 19.14
CA LYS A 47 10.01 20.84 18.21
C LYS A 47 9.86 20.38 16.76
N LEU A 48 10.52 19.30 16.37
CA LEU A 48 10.43 18.75 15.01
C LEU A 48 9.00 18.37 14.64
N MET A 49 8.23 17.83 15.60
CA MET A 49 6.82 17.53 15.41
C MET A 49 6.01 18.79 15.12
N SER A 50 6.27 19.88 15.86
CA SER A 50 5.63 21.18 15.63
C SER A 50 5.96 21.74 14.24
N ASP A 51 7.23 21.64 13.80
CA ASP A 51 7.66 22.11 12.47
C ASP A 51 6.96 21.30 11.34
N VAL A 52 6.72 20.00 11.56
CA VAL A 52 5.98 19.14 10.62
C VAL A 52 4.49 19.52 10.55
N GLU A 53 3.85 19.78 11.70
CA GLU A 53 2.45 20.23 11.75
C GLU A 53 2.27 21.58 11.05
N GLU A 54 3.22 22.52 11.24
CA GLU A 54 3.23 23.81 10.54
C GLU A 54 3.40 23.65 9.03
N HIS A 55 4.29 22.75 8.58
CA HIS A 55 4.51 22.51 7.16
C HIS A 55 3.30 21.86 6.46
N LEU A 56 2.56 21.01 7.17
CA LEU A 56 1.37 20.34 6.66
C LEU A 56 0.09 21.16 6.80
N ASP A 57 0.13 22.24 7.59
CA ASP A 57 -1.04 23.05 7.98
C ASP A 57 -2.16 22.20 8.61
N VAL A 58 -1.78 21.12 9.30
CA VAL A 58 -2.69 20.13 9.91
C VAL A 58 -2.13 19.72 11.27
N THR A 59 -2.99 19.73 12.29
CA THR A 59 -2.67 19.15 13.60
C THR A 59 -2.75 17.62 13.52
N ILE A 60 -1.71 16.93 13.97
CA ILE A 60 -1.65 15.47 13.91
C ILE A 60 -2.21 14.90 15.23
N ASP A 61 -3.15 13.98 15.12
CA ASP A 61 -3.79 13.34 16.26
C ASP A 61 -2.78 12.56 17.12
N ARG A 62 -2.82 12.79 18.44
CA ARG A 62 -1.98 12.08 19.40
C ARG A 62 -2.75 10.94 20.02
N ILE A 63 -2.17 9.73 19.98
CA ILE A 63 -2.74 8.57 20.64
C ILE A 63 -2.49 8.63 22.15
N GLN A 64 -3.43 8.11 22.91
CA GLN A 64 -3.29 7.93 24.35
C GLN A 64 -2.49 6.65 24.66
N PRO A 65 -2.07 6.42 25.92
CA PRO A 65 -1.31 5.22 26.31
C PRO A 65 -2.04 3.90 26.06
N ASP A 66 -3.35 3.93 25.78
CA ASP A 66 -4.14 2.77 25.39
C ASP A 66 -3.89 2.32 23.93
N MET A 67 -3.03 3.04 23.19
CA MET A 67 -2.62 2.76 21.80
C MET A 67 -3.78 2.58 20.83
N LYS A 68 -4.93 3.20 21.11
CA LYS A 68 -6.07 3.19 20.19
C LYS A 68 -5.90 4.27 19.14
N VAL A 69 -5.59 3.86 17.92
CA VAL A 69 -5.50 4.77 16.77
C VAL A 69 -6.92 5.17 16.34
N PRO A 70 -7.24 6.47 16.27
CA PRO A 70 -8.54 6.92 15.79
C PRO A 70 -8.74 6.52 14.32
N ILE A 71 -9.93 6.01 14.01
CA ILE A 71 -10.30 5.62 12.64
C ILE A 71 -10.78 6.88 11.93
N ASN A 72 -9.88 7.57 11.23
CA ASN A 72 -10.25 8.70 10.39
C ASN A 72 -10.75 8.16 9.05
N GLU A 73 -12.07 8.20 8.84
CA GLU A 73 -12.69 7.88 7.56
C GLU A 73 -12.32 8.96 6.55
N PHE A 74 -11.36 8.64 5.67
CA PHE A 74 -11.11 9.50 4.51
C PHE A 74 -12.31 9.37 3.55
N ASP A 75 -13.11 10.43 3.47
CA ASP A 75 -14.23 10.59 2.54
C ASP A 75 -15.26 9.41 2.57
N GLY A 76 -15.51 8.84 3.76
CA GLY A 76 -16.54 7.81 3.99
C GLY A 76 -16.41 6.52 3.15
N LYS A 77 -15.27 6.27 2.49
CA LYS A 77 -15.12 5.20 1.48
C LYS A 77 -13.99 4.21 1.72
N VAL A 78 -13.01 4.55 2.56
CA VAL A 78 -11.83 3.70 2.78
C VAL A 78 -11.41 3.75 4.24
N THR A 79 -11.72 2.67 4.98
CA THR A 79 -11.16 2.40 6.30
C THR A 79 -9.78 1.74 6.16
N TYR A 80 -8.81 2.19 6.95
CA TYR A 80 -7.47 1.60 6.99
C TYR A 80 -7.51 0.20 7.64
N GLY A 81 -6.78 -0.76 7.08
CA GLY A 81 -6.67 -2.11 7.64
C GLY A 81 -7.88 -3.03 7.43
N ASP A 82 -8.99 -2.53 6.88
CA ASP A 82 -10.18 -3.35 6.63
C ASP A 82 -10.22 -3.84 5.17
N LYS A 83 -10.14 -5.15 4.98
CA LYS A 83 -10.45 -5.77 3.69
C LYS A 83 -11.97 -5.75 3.58
N ARG A 84 -12.53 -4.89 2.71
CA ARG A 84 -13.99 -4.74 2.50
C ARG A 84 -14.74 -6.08 2.64
N LYS A 85 -15.29 -6.37 3.82
CA LYS A 85 -16.08 -7.61 4.05
C LYS A 85 -17.40 -7.58 3.29
N ALA A 86 -17.89 -6.37 2.97
CA ALA A 86 -19.05 -6.10 2.13
C ALA A 86 -18.67 -5.68 0.69
N GLY A 87 -17.47 -6.05 0.24
CA GLY A 87 -16.99 -5.84 -1.12
C GLY A 87 -16.91 -7.15 -1.89
N GLY A 88 -17.89 -8.04 -1.71
CA GLY A 88 -18.25 -9.02 -2.72
C GLY A 88 -18.61 -8.23 -3.97
N SER A 89 -17.57 -7.95 -4.72
CA SER A 89 -17.49 -7.13 -5.91
C SER A 89 -18.80 -6.73 -6.57
N ILE A 90 -18.80 -5.48 -7.01
CA ILE A 90 -19.56 -4.99 -8.15
C ILE A 90 -19.16 -5.74 -9.46
N TYR A 91 -18.48 -6.91 -9.40
CA TYR A 91 -18.22 -7.78 -10.55
C TYR A 91 -19.50 -8.40 -11.09
N LYS A 92 -20.64 -8.40 -10.38
CA LYS A 92 -21.91 -8.90 -10.96
C LYS A 92 -22.24 -8.15 -12.26
N GLY A 93 -22.21 -6.82 -12.25
CA GLY A 93 -22.51 -6.01 -13.44
C GLY A 93 -21.47 -6.18 -14.58
N HIS A 94 -20.19 -6.30 -14.26
CA HIS A 94 -19.15 -6.49 -15.29
C HIS A 94 -19.12 -7.92 -15.84
N VAL A 95 -19.46 -8.92 -15.03
CA VAL A 95 -19.61 -10.32 -15.46
C VAL A 95 -20.86 -10.45 -16.34
N ASP A 96 -21.97 -9.79 -15.98
CA ASP A 96 -23.18 -9.77 -16.78
C ASP A 96 -22.95 -9.06 -18.14
N PHE A 97 -22.12 -8.00 -18.16
CA PHE A 97 -21.72 -7.33 -19.39
C PHE A 97 -20.78 -8.20 -20.27
N LEU A 98 -19.90 -8.98 -19.66
CA LEU A 98 -18.98 -9.89 -20.37
C LEU A 98 -19.62 -11.21 -20.79
N ALA A 99 -20.76 -11.61 -20.21
CA ALA A 99 -21.45 -12.85 -20.54
C ALA A 99 -21.71 -13.05 -22.06
N PRO A 100 -22.24 -12.05 -22.81
CA PRO A 100 -22.46 -12.21 -24.25
C PRO A 100 -21.15 -12.33 -25.03
N THR A 101 -20.10 -11.58 -24.67
CA THR A 101 -18.82 -11.63 -25.39
C THR A 101 -18.08 -12.95 -25.15
N VAL A 102 -18.15 -13.49 -23.93
CA VAL A 102 -17.61 -14.82 -23.60
C VAL A 102 -18.36 -15.92 -24.35
N PHE A 103 -19.69 -15.80 -24.50
CA PHE A 103 -20.49 -16.74 -25.27
C PHE A 103 -20.11 -16.74 -26.76
N GLU A 104 -19.94 -15.56 -27.37
CA GLU A 104 -19.47 -15.44 -28.76
C GLU A 104 -18.07 -16.05 -28.95
N LEU A 105 -17.15 -15.78 -28.02
CA LEU A 105 -15.80 -16.37 -28.05
C LEU A 105 -15.85 -17.90 -27.98
N ALA A 106 -16.69 -18.47 -27.12
CA ALA A 106 -16.87 -19.92 -27.03
C ALA A 106 -17.42 -20.54 -28.33
N GLN A 107 -18.33 -19.84 -29.02
CA GLN A 107 -18.83 -20.28 -30.32
C GLN A 107 -17.74 -20.23 -31.40
N LEU A 108 -16.96 -19.15 -31.44
CA LEU A 108 -15.84 -19.01 -32.37
C LEU A 108 -14.76 -20.06 -32.12
N GLU A 109 -14.44 -20.34 -30.87
CA GLU A 109 -13.52 -21.42 -30.49
C GLU A 109 -14.02 -22.77 -30.97
N LYS A 110 -15.28 -23.11 -30.68
CA LYS A 110 -15.89 -24.37 -31.14
C LYS A 110 -15.84 -24.48 -32.67
N LYS A 111 -16.12 -23.39 -33.39
CA LYS A 111 -16.07 -23.34 -34.86
C LYS A 111 -14.64 -23.54 -35.38
N ALA A 112 -13.66 -22.90 -34.76
CA ALA A 112 -12.25 -23.05 -35.15
C ALA A 112 -11.75 -24.49 -34.93
N GLN A 113 -12.06 -25.07 -33.78
CA GLN A 113 -11.71 -26.45 -33.45
C GLN A 113 -12.39 -27.47 -34.37
N THR A 114 -13.70 -27.32 -34.63
CA THR A 114 -14.42 -28.19 -35.58
C THR A 114 -13.90 -28.04 -37.00
N THR A 115 -13.61 -26.82 -37.46
CA THR A 115 -13.00 -26.58 -38.79
C THR A 115 -11.64 -27.28 -38.91
N PHE A 116 -10.80 -27.20 -37.88
CA PHE A 116 -9.50 -27.89 -37.87
C PHE A 116 -9.65 -29.40 -37.96
N ILE A 117 -10.56 -29.99 -37.17
CA ILE A 117 -10.82 -31.43 -37.16
C ILE A 117 -11.38 -31.87 -38.52
N ASP A 118 -12.35 -31.13 -39.08
CA ASP A 118 -12.95 -31.42 -40.39
C ASP A 118 -11.90 -31.39 -41.50
N LEU A 119 -10.98 -30.41 -41.48
CA LEU A 119 -9.87 -30.31 -42.43
C LEU A 119 -8.87 -31.46 -42.25
N LYS A 120 -8.51 -31.81 -41.01
CA LYS A 120 -7.53 -32.85 -40.71
C LYS A 120 -8.03 -34.25 -41.07
N PHE A 121 -9.30 -34.53 -40.81
CA PHE A 121 -9.89 -35.86 -41.01
C PHE A 121 -10.75 -35.98 -42.27
N LYS A 122 -10.86 -34.90 -43.07
CA LYS A 122 -11.65 -34.81 -44.33
C LYS A 122 -13.10 -35.31 -44.17
N ARG A 123 -13.68 -35.16 -42.98
CA ARG A 123 -15.03 -35.60 -42.62
C ARG A 123 -15.73 -34.47 -41.88
N LYS A 124 -16.94 -34.09 -42.31
CA LYS A 124 -17.73 -33.06 -41.63
C LYS A 124 -18.36 -33.63 -40.36
N PHE A 125 -18.05 -33.06 -39.20
CA PHE A 125 -18.68 -33.41 -37.93
C PHE A 125 -19.83 -32.48 -37.52
N ALA A 126 -20.09 -31.41 -38.30
CA ALA A 126 -21.03 -30.34 -37.95
C ALA A 126 -22.54 -30.70 -37.99
N ASP A 127 -22.94 -31.84 -38.57
CA ASP A 127 -24.37 -32.16 -38.80
C ASP A 127 -24.96 -33.25 -37.88
N ILE A 128 -24.28 -33.67 -36.82
CA ILE A 128 -24.72 -34.82 -35.98
C ILE A 128 -25.60 -34.41 -34.78
N SER A 129 -25.84 -33.11 -34.53
CA SER A 129 -26.61 -32.65 -33.35
C SER A 129 -27.86 -31.82 -33.66
N MET A 130 -28.67 -32.26 -34.62
CA MET A 130 -30.08 -31.87 -34.73
C MET A 130 -30.96 -33.10 -35.01
N GLN A 131 -31.08 -33.97 -33.99
CA GLN A 131 -32.22 -34.86 -33.74
C GLN A 131 -32.44 -34.94 -32.24
#